data_AF-A0A6G3SK30-F1
#
_entry.id   AF-A0A6G3SK30-F1
#
_cell.length_a   1.000
_cell.length_b   1.000
_cell.length_c   1.000
_cell.angle_alpha   90.00
_cell.angle_beta   90.00
_cell.angle_gamma   90.00
#
_symmetry.space_group_name_H-M   'P 1'
#
loop_
_entity.id
_entity.type
_entity.pdbx_description
1 polymer ?
#
loop_
_entity_poly.entity_id
_entity_poly.type
_entity_poly.pdbx_seq_one_letter_code
_entity_poly.pdbx_strand_id
1 'polypeptide(L)'
;MTVSPGGTATTTLTVRNDGDIVEAYTLEVVGDCAAWSTVEPARVSLYPGTSEAVTLTFAPPRSHEVRAGETPLAVRVLPAERPESVVVPEGTVTVEPFHELRTELEPRRRRGWSGARFRTAVQNKGNTPVDVALAAKQDGEDLRLAFTPDKKRLEPGESAEFGLKVRARKLIWFGEPVTWPFEVRATEGAEGEAQDEQPGGPEPLPGEFAQIPVLPKWLLIVLAALLALLLAWFALVRPAVKSTAEQAGTKAAQEETERGKEQGSTPPGGADDPAGGQGQGTGPDGSGPGTGGSGPGGSGGGGGNGGVGGGQQTSETIDVQARAGASEEGSYKVPAGKVFDVTDIVVANFQGDEGIVTISFGERKITTIALETFRNQDYHWVTPIQVPENATVTASVTCAKPGTPATGAQASGCHQVLNVSGVLRDLAR
;
A
#
# COMPACT_ATOMS: atom_id res chain seq x y z
N MET A 1 -33.82 -12.24 -30.15
CA MET A 1 -33.99 -13.35 -29.18
C MET A 1 -33.35 -12.93 -27.87
N THR A 2 -33.87 -13.31 -26.71
CA THR A 2 -33.32 -12.87 -25.41
C THR A 2 -32.76 -14.05 -24.62
N VAL A 3 -31.64 -13.84 -23.92
CA VAL A 3 -31.00 -14.85 -23.07
C VAL A 3 -30.44 -14.23 -21.78
N SER A 4 -30.73 -14.85 -20.66
CA SER A 4 -30.20 -14.45 -19.35
C SER A 4 -28.78 -15.00 -19.16
N PRO A 5 -27.83 -14.20 -18.63
CA PRO A 5 -26.50 -14.69 -18.26
C PRO A 5 -26.54 -15.82 -17.23
N GLY A 6 -25.86 -16.93 -17.53
CA GLY A 6 -25.91 -18.19 -16.77
C GLY A 6 -27.10 -19.09 -17.11
N GLY A 7 -28.02 -18.63 -17.95
CA GLY A 7 -29.12 -19.42 -18.48
C GLY A 7 -28.81 -20.00 -19.87
N THR A 8 -29.82 -20.64 -20.46
CA THR A 8 -29.76 -21.17 -21.81
C THR A 8 -31.00 -20.77 -22.60
N ALA A 9 -30.82 -20.44 -23.86
CA ALA A 9 -31.92 -20.17 -24.79
C ALA A 9 -31.64 -20.83 -26.15
N THR A 10 -32.68 -21.27 -26.86
CA THR A 10 -32.54 -21.95 -28.14
C THR A 10 -33.34 -21.29 -29.26
N THR A 11 -32.82 -21.35 -30.48
CA THR A 11 -33.55 -20.98 -31.70
C THR A 11 -33.23 -21.96 -32.82
N THR A 12 -33.95 -21.87 -33.93
CA THR A 12 -33.85 -22.80 -35.04
C THR A 12 -33.42 -22.07 -36.30
N LEU A 13 -32.44 -22.62 -37.02
CA LEU A 13 -32.03 -22.17 -38.34
C LEU A 13 -32.40 -23.25 -39.36
N THR A 14 -33.11 -22.88 -40.42
CA THR A 14 -33.48 -23.82 -41.49
C THR A 14 -32.50 -23.66 -42.66
N VAL A 15 -31.84 -24.75 -43.02
CA VAL A 15 -30.97 -24.83 -44.20
C VAL A 15 -31.73 -25.52 -45.32
N ARG A 16 -31.73 -24.94 -46.51
CA ARG A 16 -32.36 -25.51 -47.71
C ARG A 16 -31.35 -25.64 -48.83
N ASN A 17 -31.31 -26.81 -49.48
CA ASN A 17 -30.49 -27.04 -50.66
C ASN A 17 -31.28 -26.67 -51.93
N ASP A 18 -31.00 -25.49 -52.49
CA ASP A 18 -31.57 -25.02 -53.76
C ASP A 18 -30.72 -25.44 -54.99
N GLY A 19 -29.69 -26.28 -54.79
CA GLY A 19 -28.89 -26.85 -55.87
C GLY A 19 -29.54 -28.06 -56.56
N ASP A 20 -28.86 -28.56 -57.59
CA ASP A 20 -29.24 -29.73 -58.38
C ASP A 20 -28.50 -31.01 -58.00
N ILE A 21 -27.52 -30.91 -57.09
CA ILE A 21 -26.75 -32.03 -56.53
C ILE A 21 -26.96 -32.18 -55.02
N VAL A 22 -26.65 -33.37 -54.49
CA VAL A 22 -26.56 -33.58 -53.03
C VAL A 22 -25.38 -32.79 -52.51
N GLU A 23 -25.60 -32.06 -51.42
CA GLU A 23 -24.62 -31.13 -50.85
C GLU A 23 -24.56 -31.32 -49.34
N ALA A 24 -23.36 -31.26 -48.78
CA ALA A 24 -23.16 -31.25 -47.34
C ALA A 24 -22.85 -29.83 -46.87
N TYR A 25 -23.54 -29.36 -45.84
CA TYR A 25 -23.35 -28.03 -45.27
C TYR A 25 -22.75 -28.15 -43.88
N THR A 26 -21.62 -27.49 -43.65
CA THR A 26 -21.02 -27.30 -42.32
C THR A 26 -21.49 -25.97 -41.76
N LEU A 27 -22.00 -25.98 -40.54
CA LEU A 27 -22.50 -24.80 -39.84
C LEU A 27 -21.59 -24.44 -38.68
N GLU A 28 -21.28 -23.16 -38.55
CA GLU A 28 -20.44 -22.63 -37.48
C GLU A 28 -20.96 -21.27 -37.04
N VAL A 29 -21.15 -21.07 -35.74
CA VAL A 29 -21.48 -19.73 -35.22
C VAL A 29 -20.19 -18.91 -35.15
N VAL A 30 -20.23 -17.71 -35.70
CA VAL A 30 -19.08 -16.80 -35.82
C VAL A 30 -19.43 -15.43 -35.23
N GLY A 31 -18.39 -14.67 -34.86
CA GLY A 31 -18.55 -13.36 -34.22
C GLY A 31 -18.73 -13.45 -32.71
N ASP A 32 -19.32 -12.42 -32.11
CA ASP A 32 -19.34 -12.20 -30.65
C ASP A 32 -20.16 -13.25 -29.89
N CYS A 33 -21.08 -13.93 -30.57
CA CYS A 33 -21.86 -15.03 -29.99
C CYS A 33 -21.11 -16.37 -29.94
N ALA A 34 -20.04 -16.54 -30.72
CA ALA A 34 -19.43 -17.86 -30.97
C ALA A 34 -18.90 -18.52 -29.69
N ALA A 35 -18.34 -17.74 -28.77
CA ALA A 35 -17.72 -18.26 -27.54
C ALA A 35 -18.72 -18.94 -26.59
N TRP A 36 -20.01 -18.66 -26.73
CA TRP A 36 -21.07 -19.15 -25.83
C TRP A 36 -22.28 -19.71 -26.59
N SER A 37 -22.09 -20.09 -27.85
CA SER A 37 -23.15 -20.69 -28.66
C SER A 37 -22.70 -21.97 -29.34
N THR A 38 -23.65 -22.85 -29.60
CA THR A 38 -23.44 -24.11 -30.31
C THR A 38 -24.52 -24.31 -31.36
N VAL A 39 -24.18 -25.05 -32.42
CA VAL A 39 -25.11 -25.42 -33.49
C VAL A 39 -25.14 -26.94 -33.62
N GLU A 40 -26.34 -27.53 -33.53
CA GLU A 40 -26.53 -28.97 -33.61
C GLU A 40 -27.71 -29.33 -34.55
N PRO A 41 -27.51 -30.20 -35.54
CA PRO A 41 -26.21 -30.75 -35.98
C PRO A 41 -25.30 -29.69 -36.64
N ALA A 42 -24.00 -29.77 -36.39
CA ALA A 42 -23.00 -28.88 -37.01
C ALA A 42 -22.72 -29.21 -38.49
N ARG A 43 -23.21 -30.36 -38.98
CA ARG A 43 -23.12 -30.76 -40.38
C ARG A 43 -24.40 -31.47 -40.80
N VAL A 44 -24.99 -31.04 -41.91
CA VAL A 44 -26.19 -31.63 -42.52
C VAL A 44 -25.88 -32.04 -43.96
N SER A 45 -26.54 -33.08 -44.46
CA SER A 45 -26.41 -33.53 -45.86
C SER A 45 -27.80 -33.55 -46.50
N LEU A 46 -27.99 -32.70 -47.51
CA LEU A 46 -29.30 -32.40 -48.06
C LEU A 46 -29.37 -32.76 -49.54
N TYR A 47 -30.44 -33.45 -49.92
CA TYR A 47 -30.79 -33.66 -51.33
C TYR A 47 -31.31 -32.36 -51.95
N PRO A 48 -31.23 -32.22 -53.29
CA PRO A 48 -31.87 -31.14 -54.02
C PRO A 48 -33.32 -30.89 -53.58
N GLY A 49 -33.66 -29.65 -53.27
CA GLY A 49 -34.99 -29.21 -52.86
C GLY A 49 -35.41 -29.57 -51.43
N THR A 50 -34.56 -30.22 -50.64
CA THR A 50 -34.84 -30.57 -49.24
C THR A 50 -34.35 -29.51 -48.26
N SER A 51 -34.94 -29.49 -47.06
CA SER A 51 -34.54 -28.60 -45.98
C SER A 51 -34.41 -29.37 -44.68
N GLU A 52 -33.50 -28.92 -43.83
CA GLU A 52 -33.31 -29.44 -42.47
C GLU A 52 -33.19 -28.28 -41.50
N ALA A 53 -33.76 -28.47 -40.31
CA ALA A 53 -33.72 -27.51 -39.22
C ALA A 53 -32.60 -27.88 -38.26
N VAL A 54 -31.69 -26.95 -38.01
CA VAL A 54 -30.64 -27.07 -36.98
C VAL A 54 -31.04 -26.25 -35.75
N THR A 55 -30.61 -26.69 -34.58
CA THR A 55 -30.83 -25.99 -33.32
C THR A 55 -29.59 -25.19 -32.96
N LEU A 56 -29.78 -23.89 -32.73
CA LEU A 56 -28.79 -23.00 -32.17
C LEU A 56 -29.06 -22.87 -30.67
N THR A 57 -28.07 -23.17 -29.84
CA THR A 57 -28.14 -23.05 -28.39
C THR A 57 -27.22 -21.95 -27.93
N PHE A 58 -27.72 -21.07 -27.07
CA PHE A 58 -26.99 -19.94 -26.49
C PHE A 58 -26.90 -20.12 -24.98
N ALA A 59 -25.69 -20.09 -24.43
CA ALA A 59 -25.43 -20.23 -23.01
C ALA A 59 -24.34 -19.24 -22.56
N PRO A 60 -24.64 -17.92 -22.57
CA PRO A 60 -23.69 -16.91 -22.10
C PRO A 60 -23.35 -17.18 -20.62
N PRO A 61 -22.06 -17.26 -20.25
CA PRO A 61 -21.68 -17.41 -18.85
C PRO A 61 -22.15 -16.20 -18.04
N ARG A 62 -22.45 -16.41 -16.75
CA ARG A 62 -22.73 -15.32 -15.82
C ARG A 62 -21.43 -14.59 -15.45
N SER A 63 -20.94 -13.76 -16.36
CA SER A 63 -19.67 -13.04 -16.26
C SER A 63 -19.78 -11.64 -16.84
N HIS A 64 -19.00 -10.69 -16.29
CA HIS A 64 -18.90 -9.32 -16.79
C HIS A 64 -18.29 -9.22 -18.20
N GLU A 65 -17.64 -10.30 -18.67
CA GLU A 65 -17.07 -10.40 -20.02
C GLU A 65 -18.15 -10.38 -21.10
N VAL A 66 -19.35 -10.91 -20.81
CA VAL A 66 -20.49 -10.89 -21.74
C VAL A 66 -21.39 -9.70 -21.40
N ARG A 67 -21.16 -8.58 -22.09
CA ARG A 67 -21.93 -7.33 -21.93
C ARG A 67 -23.43 -7.55 -22.15
N ALA A 68 -24.23 -6.81 -21.39
CA ALA A 68 -25.68 -6.75 -21.62
C ALA A 68 -25.99 -5.93 -22.89
N GLY A 69 -27.11 -6.26 -23.54
CA GLY A 69 -27.59 -5.56 -24.73
C GLY A 69 -27.58 -6.45 -25.98
N GLU A 70 -27.59 -5.81 -27.13
CA GLU A 70 -27.66 -6.50 -28.42
C GLU A 70 -26.28 -7.00 -28.87
N THR A 71 -26.17 -8.31 -29.03
CA THR A 71 -24.98 -8.97 -29.56
C THR A 71 -25.28 -9.53 -30.96
N PRO A 72 -24.48 -9.17 -31.98
CA PRO A 72 -24.64 -9.72 -33.32
C PRO A 72 -24.40 -11.23 -33.36
N LEU A 73 -25.33 -11.94 -33.97
CA LEU A 73 -25.25 -13.36 -34.30
C LEU A 73 -24.96 -13.51 -35.78
N ALA A 74 -23.95 -14.30 -36.13
CA ALA A 74 -23.69 -14.71 -37.49
C ALA A 74 -23.46 -16.22 -37.52
N VAL A 75 -24.12 -16.93 -38.45
CA VAL A 75 -23.92 -18.37 -38.64
C VAL A 75 -23.34 -18.61 -40.01
N ARG A 76 -22.10 -19.05 -40.10
CA ARG A 76 -21.47 -19.39 -41.37
C ARG A 76 -21.97 -20.76 -41.82
N VAL A 77 -22.62 -20.81 -42.98
CA VAL A 77 -23.08 -22.04 -43.62
C VAL A 77 -22.20 -22.30 -44.84
N LEU A 78 -21.30 -23.27 -44.72
CA LEU A 78 -20.28 -23.60 -45.73
C LEU A 78 -20.67 -24.88 -46.50
N PRO A 79 -20.98 -24.78 -47.79
CA PRO A 79 -21.17 -25.95 -48.65
C PRO A 79 -19.83 -26.68 -48.88
N ALA A 80 -19.87 -28.02 -48.97
CA ALA A 80 -18.67 -28.84 -49.12
C ALA A 80 -18.20 -28.93 -50.59
N GLU A 81 -19.13 -29.09 -51.53
CA GLU A 81 -18.83 -29.23 -52.96
C GLU A 81 -18.64 -27.87 -53.65
N ARG A 82 -19.28 -26.81 -53.15
CA ARG A 82 -19.17 -25.42 -53.65
C ARG A 82 -18.82 -24.39 -52.58
N PRO A 83 -17.57 -24.36 -52.08
CA PRO A 83 -17.15 -23.46 -51.00
C PRO A 83 -17.32 -21.97 -51.32
N GLU A 84 -17.34 -21.59 -52.60
CA GLU A 84 -17.57 -20.22 -53.08
C GLU A 84 -19.01 -19.73 -52.85
N SER A 85 -19.95 -20.64 -52.59
CA SER A 85 -21.37 -20.36 -52.35
C SER A 85 -21.71 -20.21 -50.85
N VAL A 86 -20.73 -19.85 -50.02
CA VAL A 86 -20.92 -19.63 -48.58
C VAL A 86 -21.95 -18.53 -48.30
N VAL A 87 -22.81 -18.76 -47.31
CA VAL A 87 -23.77 -17.77 -46.82
C VAL A 87 -23.64 -17.58 -45.33
N VAL A 88 -23.92 -16.37 -44.85
CA VAL A 88 -23.85 -16.02 -43.43
C VAL A 88 -25.16 -15.35 -43.03
N PRO A 89 -26.17 -16.10 -42.57
CA PRO A 89 -27.35 -15.52 -41.95
C PRO A 89 -26.95 -14.75 -40.68
N GLU A 90 -27.46 -13.52 -40.58
CA GLU A 90 -27.22 -12.62 -39.45
C GLU A 90 -28.50 -12.46 -38.62
N GLY A 91 -28.33 -12.20 -37.32
CA GLY A 91 -29.40 -11.91 -36.39
C GLY A 91 -28.88 -11.21 -35.13
N THR A 92 -29.75 -11.04 -34.14
CA THR A 92 -29.39 -10.37 -32.88
C THR A 92 -29.85 -11.20 -31.68
N VAL A 93 -28.91 -11.42 -30.75
CA VAL A 93 -29.16 -12.00 -29.44
C VAL A 93 -29.06 -10.90 -28.40
N THR A 94 -30.14 -10.63 -27.68
CA THR A 94 -30.22 -9.68 -26.59
C THR A 94 -29.82 -10.39 -25.29
N VAL A 95 -28.66 -10.04 -24.75
CA VAL A 95 -28.20 -10.52 -23.44
C VAL A 95 -28.81 -9.66 -22.35
N GLU A 96 -29.48 -10.28 -21.38
CA GLU A 96 -30.11 -9.55 -20.28
C GLU A 96 -29.06 -8.94 -19.32
N PRO A 97 -29.38 -7.79 -18.69
CA PRO A 97 -28.53 -7.21 -17.68
C PRO A 97 -28.53 -8.05 -16.40
N PHE A 98 -27.36 -8.17 -15.77
CA PHE A 98 -27.22 -8.61 -14.40
C PHE A 98 -26.29 -7.70 -13.62
N HIS A 99 -26.65 -7.45 -12.38
CA HIS A 99 -25.96 -6.56 -11.46
C HIS A 99 -25.31 -7.38 -10.36
N GLU A 100 -24.02 -7.12 -10.11
CA GLU A 100 -23.29 -7.71 -9.00
C GLU A 100 -22.17 -6.76 -8.60
N LEU A 101 -22.28 -6.16 -7.42
CA LEU A 101 -21.24 -5.30 -6.85
C LEU A 101 -20.53 -6.00 -5.71
N ARG A 102 -19.20 -5.97 -5.74
CA ARG A 102 -18.37 -6.42 -4.62
C ARG A 102 -17.71 -5.22 -3.96
N THR A 103 -17.94 -5.07 -2.67
CA THR A 103 -17.46 -3.93 -1.88
C THR A 103 -16.59 -4.42 -0.71
N GLU A 104 -15.48 -3.75 -0.46
CA GLU A 104 -14.58 -4.08 0.65
C GLU A 104 -14.03 -2.81 1.32
N LEU A 105 -14.01 -2.80 2.66
CA LEU A 105 -13.49 -1.69 3.46
C LEU A 105 -12.15 -2.09 4.09
N GLU A 106 -11.10 -1.33 3.78
CA GLU A 106 -9.77 -1.54 4.28
C GLU A 106 -9.12 -0.28 4.86
N PRO A 107 -8.45 -0.40 6.03
CA PRO A 107 -8.59 -1.48 7.02
C PRO A 107 -9.92 -1.36 7.79
N ARG A 108 -10.47 -2.44 8.34
CA ARG A 108 -11.75 -2.38 9.10
C ARG A 108 -11.67 -1.58 10.41
N ARG A 109 -10.49 -1.52 11.05
CA ARG A 109 -10.27 -0.75 12.29
C ARG A 109 -9.01 0.08 12.20
N ARG A 110 -9.08 1.36 12.59
CA ARG A 110 -7.91 2.26 12.69
C ARG A 110 -7.91 3.04 13.99
N ARG A 111 -6.71 3.33 14.49
CA ARG A 111 -6.49 4.20 15.64
C ARG A 111 -5.98 5.57 15.21
N GLY A 112 -6.40 6.63 15.90
CA GLY A 112 -5.93 7.99 15.64
C GLY A 112 -6.39 8.98 16.69
N TRP A 113 -5.73 10.13 16.79
CA TRP A 113 -6.00 11.14 17.82
C TRP A 113 -7.18 12.06 17.45
N SER A 114 -7.28 12.46 16.19
CA SER A 114 -8.37 13.30 15.67
C SER A 114 -9.04 12.75 14.41
N GLY A 115 -8.47 11.73 13.79
CA GLY A 115 -9.05 11.07 12.62
C GLY A 115 -8.20 9.96 12.04
N ALA A 116 -8.74 9.29 11.04
CA ALA A 116 -8.09 8.22 10.29
C ALA A 116 -8.53 8.24 8.82
N ARG A 117 -7.75 7.58 7.98
CA ARG A 117 -8.09 7.33 6.58
C ARG A 117 -8.30 5.84 6.36
N PHE A 118 -9.36 5.56 5.63
CA PHE A 118 -9.82 4.25 5.19
C PHE A 118 -9.94 4.28 3.65
N ARG A 119 -10.03 3.12 3.04
CA ARG A 119 -10.25 2.94 1.62
C ARG A 119 -11.38 1.95 1.43
N THR A 120 -12.31 2.28 0.55
CA THR A 120 -13.37 1.37 0.15
C THR A 120 -13.13 0.99 -1.31
N ALA A 121 -12.83 -0.28 -1.55
CA ALA A 121 -12.71 -0.83 -2.89
C ALA A 121 -14.09 -1.30 -3.34
N VAL A 122 -14.50 -0.89 -4.54
CA VAL A 122 -15.73 -1.34 -5.18
C VAL A 122 -15.40 -1.91 -6.55
N GLN A 123 -15.91 -3.10 -6.84
CA GLN A 123 -15.76 -3.77 -8.12
C GLN A 123 -17.12 -4.09 -8.72
N ASN A 124 -17.29 -3.76 -10.00
CA ASN A 124 -18.43 -4.18 -10.79
C ASN A 124 -18.19 -5.59 -11.36
N LYS A 125 -18.89 -6.60 -10.84
CA LYS A 125 -18.92 -7.97 -11.36
C LYS A 125 -20.11 -8.23 -12.29
N GLY A 126 -21.02 -7.27 -12.42
CA GLY A 126 -22.12 -7.28 -13.38
C GLY A 126 -21.66 -7.07 -14.82
N ASN A 127 -22.57 -7.24 -15.78
CA ASN A 127 -22.31 -7.01 -17.21
C ASN A 127 -22.84 -5.67 -17.74
N THR A 128 -23.34 -4.81 -16.87
CA THR A 128 -23.79 -3.44 -17.18
C THR A 128 -22.90 -2.41 -16.49
N PRO A 129 -22.67 -1.24 -17.12
CA PRO A 129 -22.07 -0.10 -16.42
C PRO A 129 -22.96 0.35 -15.26
N VAL A 130 -22.33 0.71 -14.14
CA VAL A 130 -23.03 1.10 -12.91
C VAL A 130 -22.43 2.37 -12.33
N ASP A 131 -23.29 3.33 -12.00
CA ASP A 131 -22.90 4.56 -11.31
C ASP A 131 -22.95 4.31 -9.79
N VAL A 132 -21.78 4.19 -9.17
CA VAL A 132 -21.66 3.90 -7.73
C VAL A 132 -21.54 5.20 -6.96
N ALA A 133 -22.35 5.35 -5.91
CA ALA A 133 -22.18 6.38 -4.89
C ALA A 133 -21.92 5.73 -3.52
N LEU A 134 -20.95 6.25 -2.78
CA LEU A 134 -20.63 5.79 -1.43
C LEU A 134 -21.09 6.80 -0.38
N ALA A 135 -21.78 6.27 0.63
CA ALA A 135 -22.14 7.00 1.82
C ALA A 135 -21.62 6.28 3.06
N ALA A 136 -21.24 7.05 4.08
CA ALA A 136 -20.89 6.51 5.38
C ALA A 136 -21.75 7.16 6.45
N LYS A 137 -22.22 6.36 7.40
CA LYS A 137 -23.08 6.79 8.49
C LYS A 137 -22.51 6.30 9.82
N GLN A 138 -22.68 7.12 10.85
CA GLN A 138 -22.52 6.72 12.23
C GLN A 138 -23.86 6.98 12.94
N ASP A 139 -24.26 6.09 13.85
CA ASP A 139 -25.50 6.27 14.62
C ASP A 139 -25.43 7.51 15.54
N GLY A 140 -24.26 7.80 16.10
CA GLY A 140 -23.96 9.05 16.79
C GLY A 140 -23.44 10.16 15.86
N GLU A 141 -23.40 11.39 16.38
CA GLU A 141 -22.90 12.57 15.65
C GLU A 141 -21.45 12.96 16.01
N ASP A 142 -20.62 11.99 16.39
CA ASP A 142 -19.25 12.26 16.88
C ASP A 142 -18.20 12.26 15.77
N LEU A 143 -18.45 11.59 14.64
CA LEU A 143 -17.56 11.56 13.49
C LEU A 143 -18.07 12.44 12.34
N ARG A 144 -17.12 13.02 11.61
CA ARG A 144 -17.30 13.56 10.26
C ARG A 144 -16.71 12.55 9.29
N LEU A 145 -17.55 12.06 8.40
CA LEU A 145 -17.23 11.05 7.41
C LEU A 145 -17.32 11.72 6.03
N ALA A 146 -16.27 11.61 5.22
CA ALA A 146 -16.26 12.19 3.89
C ALA A 146 -15.49 11.29 2.92
N PHE A 147 -16.10 11.01 1.77
CA PHE A 147 -15.48 10.29 0.67
C PHE A 147 -14.81 11.23 -0.33
N THR A 148 -13.77 10.74 -1.00
CA THR A 148 -13.12 11.42 -2.12
C THR A 148 -12.55 10.38 -3.10
N PRO A 149 -13.08 10.28 -4.34
CA PRO A 149 -14.40 10.79 -4.76
C PRO A 149 -15.53 10.14 -3.95
N ASP A 150 -16.75 10.66 -4.02
CA ASP A 150 -17.96 10.08 -3.40
C ASP A 150 -18.83 9.30 -4.42
N LYS A 151 -18.66 9.58 -5.71
CA LYS A 151 -19.31 8.88 -6.82
C LYS A 151 -18.34 8.57 -7.95
N LYS A 152 -18.54 7.44 -8.62
CA LYS A 152 -17.79 7.08 -9.83
C LYS A 152 -18.60 6.06 -10.66
N ARG A 153 -18.60 6.24 -11.97
CA ARG A 153 -19.07 5.22 -12.92
C ARG A 153 -18.06 4.11 -13.05
N LEU A 154 -18.52 2.86 -12.97
CA LEU A 154 -17.70 1.66 -13.15
C LEU A 154 -18.19 0.86 -14.34
N GLU A 155 -17.30 0.60 -15.28
CA GLU A 155 -17.54 -0.35 -16.36
C GLU A 155 -17.60 -1.79 -15.83
N PRO A 156 -18.26 -2.73 -16.53
CA PRO A 156 -18.19 -4.16 -16.24
C PRO A 156 -16.76 -4.65 -16.07
N GLY A 157 -16.47 -5.27 -14.92
CA GLY A 157 -15.13 -5.74 -14.53
C GLY A 157 -14.26 -4.68 -13.85
N GLU A 158 -14.58 -3.39 -13.97
CA GLU A 158 -13.80 -2.30 -13.41
C GLU A 158 -13.85 -2.29 -11.88
N SER A 159 -12.72 -1.93 -11.27
CA SER A 159 -12.59 -1.71 -9.84
C SER A 159 -12.12 -0.29 -9.56
N ALA A 160 -12.64 0.33 -8.51
CA ALA A 160 -12.22 1.64 -8.06
C ALA A 160 -12.07 1.71 -6.54
N GLU A 161 -11.10 2.51 -6.10
CA GLU A 161 -10.90 2.84 -4.70
C GLU A 161 -11.46 4.22 -4.39
N PHE A 162 -12.16 4.30 -3.26
CA PHE A 162 -12.71 5.53 -2.72
C PHE A 162 -12.08 5.82 -1.35
N GLY A 163 -11.44 6.98 -1.21
CA GLY A 163 -10.80 7.36 0.03
C GLY A 163 -11.84 7.85 1.04
N LEU A 164 -11.95 7.18 2.20
CA LEU A 164 -12.80 7.60 3.30
C LEU A 164 -11.98 8.30 4.38
N LYS A 165 -12.29 9.56 4.63
CA LYS A 165 -11.72 10.34 5.71
C LYS A 165 -12.68 10.39 6.89
N VAL A 166 -12.24 9.83 8.01
CA VAL A 166 -12.97 9.82 9.27
C VAL A 166 -12.31 10.81 10.22
N ARG A 167 -13.08 11.73 10.80
CA ARG A 167 -12.57 12.68 11.82
C ARG A 167 -13.49 12.77 13.01
N ALA A 168 -12.93 12.68 14.21
CA ALA A 168 -13.66 13.00 15.43
C ALA A 168 -13.92 14.51 15.52
N ARG A 169 -15.15 14.88 15.93
CA ARG A 169 -15.55 16.27 16.14
C ARG A 169 -14.92 16.88 17.40
N LYS A 170 -14.68 16.05 18.43
CA LYS A 170 -14.06 16.46 19.70
C LYS A 170 -12.75 15.71 19.90
N LEU A 171 -11.72 16.38 20.40
CA LEU A 171 -10.47 15.73 20.80
C LEU A 171 -10.58 15.20 22.24
N ILE A 172 -10.06 14.00 22.46
CA ILE A 172 -9.88 13.42 23.79
C ILE A 172 -8.48 13.83 24.27
N TRP A 173 -8.41 14.70 25.27
CA TRP A 173 -7.12 15.19 25.77
C TRP A 173 -6.46 14.18 26.73
N PHE A 174 -7.25 13.59 27.63
CA PHE A 174 -6.80 12.62 28.62
C PHE A 174 -7.88 11.55 28.77
N GLY A 175 -7.49 10.31 29.08
CA GLY A 175 -8.45 9.23 29.32
C GLY A 175 -8.05 7.92 28.69
N GLU A 176 -9.02 7.02 28.58
CA GLU A 176 -8.90 5.76 27.85
C GLU A 176 -9.29 5.96 26.37
N PRO A 177 -8.76 5.14 25.44
CA PRO A 177 -9.20 5.18 24.06
C PRO A 177 -10.70 4.89 23.91
N VAL A 178 -11.40 5.65 23.07
CA VAL A 178 -12.83 5.46 22.79
C VAL A 178 -13.01 4.95 21.36
N THR A 179 -13.83 3.91 21.18
CA THR A 179 -14.09 3.32 19.87
C THR A 179 -15.40 3.85 19.29
N TRP A 180 -15.34 4.31 18.05
CA TRP A 180 -16.46 4.85 17.29
C TRP A 180 -16.75 3.92 16.09
N PRO A 181 -17.81 3.09 16.15
CA PRO A 181 -18.25 2.30 15.00
C PRO A 181 -18.92 3.19 13.95
N PHE A 182 -18.80 2.84 12.67
CA PHE A 182 -19.48 3.47 11.55
C PHE A 182 -19.78 2.42 10.47
N GLU A 183 -20.71 2.72 9.59
CA GLU A 183 -21.08 1.87 8.46
C GLU A 183 -20.81 2.58 7.14
N VAL A 184 -20.35 1.83 6.15
CA VAL A 184 -20.22 2.29 4.75
C VAL A 184 -21.22 1.53 3.90
N ARG A 185 -21.92 2.25 3.01
CA ARG A 185 -22.87 1.68 2.05
C ARG A 185 -22.54 2.16 0.65
N ALA A 186 -22.61 1.24 -0.30
CA ALA A 186 -22.60 1.54 -1.71
C ALA A 186 -24.03 1.50 -2.24
N THR A 187 -24.43 2.58 -2.90
CA THR A 187 -25.72 2.68 -3.58
C THR A 187 -25.48 2.77 -5.08
N GLU A 188 -26.23 1.99 -5.84
CA GLU A 188 -26.30 2.11 -7.29
C GLU A 188 -27.21 3.30 -7.62
N GLY A 189 -26.64 4.35 -8.20
CA GLY A 189 -27.39 5.51 -8.65
C GLY A 189 -27.86 5.28 -10.07
N ALA A 190 -29.03 4.66 -10.26
CA ALA A 190 -29.72 4.83 -11.54
C ALA A 190 -30.25 6.27 -11.62
N GLU A 191 -30.01 6.96 -12.74
CA GLU A 191 -30.72 8.20 -13.06
C GLU A 191 -32.21 7.87 -13.27
N GLY A 192 -32.97 7.91 -12.18
CA GLY A 192 -34.40 7.59 -12.19
C GLY A 192 -34.85 7.04 -10.86
N GLU A 193 -35.33 7.95 -10.00
CA GLU A 193 -36.08 7.69 -8.78
C GLU A 193 -35.27 7.03 -7.64
N ALA A 194 -35.17 7.77 -6.53
CA ALA A 194 -34.84 7.20 -5.23
C ALA A 194 -35.95 6.20 -4.86
N GLN A 195 -35.79 4.95 -5.27
CA GLN A 195 -36.61 3.84 -4.81
C GLN A 195 -36.02 3.37 -3.48
N ASP A 196 -36.84 3.54 -2.45
CA ASP A 196 -36.68 2.95 -1.14
C ASP A 196 -36.29 1.47 -1.24
N GLU A 197 -35.29 1.08 -0.45
CA GLU A 197 -34.98 -0.29 -0.01
C GLU A 197 -35.33 -1.40 -1.03
N GLN A 198 -34.62 -1.47 -2.16
CA GLN A 198 -34.58 -2.71 -2.95
C GLN A 198 -33.98 -3.83 -2.06
N PRO A 199 -34.69 -4.96 -1.87
CA PRO A 199 -34.16 -6.11 -1.15
C PRO A 199 -33.10 -6.77 -2.04
N GLY A 200 -31.83 -6.41 -1.82
CA GLY A 200 -30.70 -6.87 -2.63
C GLY A 200 -29.54 -5.90 -2.78
N GLY A 201 -29.61 -4.69 -2.21
CA GLY A 201 -28.49 -3.76 -2.21
C GLY A 201 -27.23 -4.33 -1.51
N PRO A 202 -26.03 -3.81 -1.82
CA PRO A 202 -24.77 -4.24 -1.19
C PRO A 202 -24.85 -4.19 0.34
N GLU A 203 -24.40 -5.25 1.01
CA GLU A 203 -24.41 -5.33 2.47
C GLU A 203 -23.63 -4.17 3.10
N PRO A 204 -24.14 -3.53 4.18
CA PRO A 204 -23.41 -2.49 4.88
C PRO A 204 -22.07 -3.02 5.40
N LEU A 205 -20.99 -2.30 5.12
CA LEU A 205 -19.64 -2.64 5.56
C LEU A 205 -19.33 -1.95 6.89
N PRO A 206 -19.17 -2.71 8.00
CA PRO A 206 -18.86 -2.13 9.29
C PRO A 206 -17.38 -1.71 9.37
N GLY A 207 -17.15 -0.53 9.93
CA GLY A 207 -15.82 0.03 10.20
C GLY A 207 -15.74 0.61 11.61
N GLU A 208 -14.52 0.71 12.13
CA GLU A 208 -14.28 1.22 13.47
C GLU A 208 -13.10 2.21 13.53
N PHE A 209 -13.34 3.35 14.17
CA PHE A 209 -12.32 4.33 14.49
C PHE A 209 -12.08 4.41 16.00
N ALA A 210 -10.92 3.96 16.45
CA ALA A 210 -10.52 4.03 17.85
C ALA A 210 -9.73 5.33 18.12
N GLN A 211 -10.38 6.27 18.79
CA GLN A 211 -9.81 7.55 19.16
C GLN A 211 -8.89 7.41 20.37
N ILE A 212 -7.61 7.72 20.19
CA ILE A 212 -6.62 7.73 21.28
C ILE A 212 -6.50 9.13 21.91
N PRO A 213 -6.23 9.21 23.22
CA PRO A 213 -6.00 10.49 23.89
C PRO A 213 -4.71 11.17 23.38
N VAL A 214 -4.72 12.51 23.31
CA VAL A 214 -3.59 13.30 22.83
C VAL A 214 -2.43 13.31 23.83
N LEU A 215 -2.73 13.43 25.14
CA LEU A 215 -1.73 13.53 26.19
C LEU A 215 -1.89 12.40 27.21
N PRO A 216 -0.79 11.77 27.64
CA PRO A 216 -0.86 10.77 28.70
C PRO A 216 -1.06 11.45 30.07
N LYS A 217 -1.81 10.81 30.98
CA LYS A 217 -2.16 11.38 32.29
C LYS A 217 -0.94 11.73 33.16
N TRP A 218 0.19 11.04 33.00
CA TRP A 218 1.42 11.34 33.76
C TRP A 218 2.02 12.71 33.46
N LEU A 219 1.74 13.27 32.27
CA LEU A 219 2.21 14.61 31.94
C LEU A 219 1.60 15.67 32.85
N LEU A 220 0.35 15.48 33.29
CA LEU A 220 -0.27 16.36 34.29
C LEU A 220 0.43 16.27 35.65
N ILE A 221 0.89 15.07 36.02
CA ILE A 221 1.65 14.86 37.26
C ILE A 221 3.00 15.57 37.18
N VAL A 222 3.72 15.45 36.07
CA VAL A 222 5.01 16.13 35.85
C VAL A 222 4.83 17.65 35.81
N LEU A 223 3.79 18.15 35.14
CA LEU A 223 3.49 19.58 35.11
C LEU A 223 3.17 20.12 36.50
N ALA A 224 2.39 19.38 37.31
CA ALA A 224 2.11 19.73 38.69
C ALA A 224 3.39 19.73 39.56
N ALA A 225 4.28 18.75 39.37
CA ALA A 225 5.56 18.69 40.07
C ALA A 225 6.49 19.85 39.70
N LEU A 226 6.58 20.19 38.40
CA LEU A 226 7.35 21.35 37.93
C LEU A 226 6.78 22.67 38.48
N LEU A 227 5.46 22.81 38.51
CA LEU A 227 4.81 23.98 39.11
C LEU A 227 5.09 24.07 40.61
N ALA A 228 5.04 22.95 41.34
CA ALA A 228 5.37 22.91 42.75
C ALA A 228 6.84 23.26 43.02
N LEU A 229 7.77 22.75 42.20
CA LEU A 229 9.19 23.11 42.27
C LEU A 229 9.42 24.60 41.97
N LEU A 230 8.70 25.16 41.00
CA LEU A 230 8.77 26.57 40.65
C LEU A 230 8.24 27.44 41.80
N LEU A 231 7.11 27.07 42.41
CA LEU A 231 6.57 27.76 43.58
C LEU A 231 7.52 27.65 44.79
N ALA A 232 8.09 26.47 45.02
CA ALA A 232 9.08 26.25 46.09
C ALA A 232 10.35 27.10 45.86
N TRP A 233 10.83 27.20 44.62
CA TRP A 233 11.95 28.07 44.25
C TRP A 233 11.65 29.55 44.56
N PHE A 234 10.47 30.04 44.15
CA PHE A 234 10.06 31.42 44.43
C PHE A 234 9.84 31.70 45.92
N ALA A 235 9.33 30.73 46.69
CA ALA A 235 9.05 30.89 48.11
C ALA A 235 10.27 30.70 49.02
N LEU A 236 11.18 29.79 48.70
CA LEU A 236 12.30 29.39 49.59
C LEU A 236 13.64 29.96 49.13
N VAL A 237 13.91 29.99 47.83
CA VAL A 237 15.24 30.35 47.32
C VAL A 237 15.36 31.85 47.08
N ARG A 238 14.30 32.51 46.56
CA ARG A 238 14.31 33.96 46.32
C ARG A 238 14.55 34.81 47.59
N PRO A 239 14.00 34.49 48.77
CA PRO A 239 14.30 35.22 50.00
C PRO A 239 15.72 34.97 50.50
N ALA A 240 16.20 33.73 50.40
CA ALA A 240 17.53 33.35 50.86
C ALA A 240 18.64 34.00 50.01
N VAL A 241 18.47 34.08 48.68
CA VAL A 241 19.47 34.72 47.81
C VAL A 241 19.55 36.23 48.06
N LYS A 242 18.46 36.89 48.50
CA LYS A 242 18.49 38.28 48.98
C LYS A 242 19.23 38.42 50.31
N SER A 243 18.96 37.55 51.29
CA SER A 243 19.61 37.65 52.61
C SER A 243 21.10 37.33 52.56
N THR A 244 21.52 36.39 51.71
CA THR A 244 22.95 36.03 51.58
C THR A 244 23.72 37.10 50.81
N ALA A 245 23.09 37.80 49.86
CA ALA A 245 23.69 38.95 49.18
C ALA A 245 23.83 40.17 50.12
N GLU A 246 22.83 40.45 50.97
CA GLU A 246 22.94 41.50 52.01
C GLU A 246 23.96 41.14 53.09
N GLN A 247 24.05 39.88 53.51
CA GLN A 247 25.05 39.42 54.48
C GLN A 247 26.48 39.39 53.91
N ALA A 248 26.66 39.06 52.63
CA ALA A 248 27.96 39.15 51.97
C ALA A 248 28.39 40.62 51.77
N GLY A 249 27.46 41.51 51.41
CA GLY A 249 27.73 42.95 51.30
C GLY A 249 28.08 43.62 52.63
N THR A 250 27.40 43.23 53.72
CA THR A 250 27.68 43.76 55.06
C THR A 250 28.96 43.20 55.68
N LYS A 251 29.30 41.92 55.45
CA LYS A 251 30.61 41.37 55.86
C LYS A 251 31.78 41.97 55.09
N ALA A 252 31.65 42.19 53.78
CA ALA A 252 32.69 42.87 53.00
C ALA A 252 32.89 44.33 53.43
N ALA A 253 31.80 45.03 53.80
CA ALA A 253 31.89 46.40 54.34
C ALA A 253 32.51 46.45 55.76
N GLN A 254 32.31 45.41 56.58
CA GLN A 254 32.92 45.30 57.90
C GLN A 254 34.41 44.94 57.82
N GLU A 255 34.81 44.04 56.92
CA GLU A 255 36.23 43.70 56.69
C GLU A 255 37.04 44.91 56.17
N GLU A 256 36.47 45.74 55.28
CA GLU A 256 37.09 47.01 54.86
C GLU A 256 37.19 48.04 56.00
N THR A 257 36.22 48.06 56.93
CA THR A 257 36.22 48.99 58.08
C THR A 257 37.22 48.57 59.17
N GLU A 258 37.46 47.27 59.35
CA GLU A 258 38.51 46.78 60.25
C GLU A 258 39.91 46.95 59.64
N ARG A 259 40.07 46.70 58.33
CA ARG A 259 41.33 46.95 57.61
C ARG A 259 41.71 48.44 57.59
N GLY A 260 40.72 49.32 57.59
CA GLY A 260 40.90 50.78 57.71
C GLY A 260 41.22 51.29 59.12
N LYS A 261 41.12 50.46 60.17
CA LYS A 261 41.44 50.85 61.56
C LYS A 261 42.84 50.45 62.04
N GLU A 262 43.56 49.60 61.30
CA GLU A 262 44.93 49.17 61.64
C GLU A 262 46.05 49.89 60.86
N GLN A 263 45.75 50.87 60.01
CA GLN A 263 46.77 51.69 59.33
C GLN A 263 46.51 53.20 59.45
N GLY A 264 46.79 53.72 60.66
CA GLY A 264 47.69 54.85 60.96
C GLY A 264 47.47 56.24 60.33
N SER A 265 47.23 57.23 61.17
CA SER A 265 47.30 58.68 60.90
C SER A 265 48.74 59.25 60.78
N THR A 266 49.05 59.74 59.56
CA THR A 266 49.73 61.02 59.16
C THR A 266 51.29 61.21 59.26
N PRO A 267 51.92 62.18 58.53
CA PRO A 267 52.95 61.99 57.46
C PRO A 267 54.25 62.85 57.72
N PRO A 268 55.06 63.38 56.75
CA PRO A 268 55.53 62.97 55.39
C PRO A 268 57.09 62.94 55.25
N GLY A 269 57.65 62.49 54.10
CA GLY A 269 59.01 62.91 53.68
C GLY A 269 59.76 62.06 52.62
N GLY A 270 59.77 62.54 51.36
CA GLY A 270 60.99 62.69 50.53
C GLY A 270 61.51 61.54 49.62
N ALA A 271 61.53 61.84 48.29
CA ALA A 271 62.42 61.36 47.20
C ALA A 271 62.23 59.89 46.72
N ASP A 272 62.20 59.50 45.44
CA ASP A 272 62.60 60.08 44.14
C ASP A 272 61.73 59.46 43.00
N ASP A 273 61.54 60.21 41.91
CA ASP A 273 61.15 59.77 40.56
C ASP A 273 62.39 59.18 39.82
N PRO A 274 62.31 58.60 38.59
CA PRO A 274 61.16 58.17 37.79
C PRO A 274 61.34 56.78 37.13
N ALA A 275 60.29 56.27 36.47
CA ALA A 275 60.32 55.92 35.02
C ALA A 275 59.39 54.75 34.62
N GLY A 276 58.42 55.08 33.76
CA GLY A 276 57.91 54.25 32.67
C GLY A 276 56.83 53.23 33.04
N GLY A 277 55.65 53.19 32.42
CA GLY A 277 55.12 53.92 31.28
C GLY A 277 53.69 53.44 31.04
N GLN A 278 52.80 54.37 30.71
CA GLN A 278 51.40 54.18 30.37
C GLN A 278 51.21 53.44 29.05
N GLY A 279 50.01 52.87 28.87
CA GLY A 279 49.51 52.50 27.55
C GLY A 279 48.07 52.03 27.58
N GLN A 280 47.13 52.98 27.62
CA GLN A 280 45.69 52.80 27.63
C GLN A 280 45.11 53.07 26.23
N GLY A 281 44.02 52.35 25.87
CA GLY A 281 43.03 52.74 24.85
C GLY A 281 43.47 52.49 23.40
N THR A 282 42.60 52.28 22.41
CA THR A 282 41.17 52.60 22.19
C THR A 282 40.66 51.78 20.98
N GLY A 283 39.34 51.59 20.80
CA GLY A 283 38.74 51.22 19.49
C GLY A 283 38.84 52.36 18.45
N PRO A 284 38.16 52.38 17.28
CA PRO A 284 36.98 51.60 16.83
C PRO A 284 36.97 51.16 15.32
N ASP A 285 35.84 50.61 14.88
CA ASP A 285 35.23 50.55 13.52
C ASP A 285 36.00 50.12 12.25
N GLY A 286 35.36 49.26 11.44
CA GLY A 286 35.77 48.97 10.06
C GLY A 286 34.89 47.94 9.35
N SER A 287 33.98 48.43 8.53
CA SER A 287 33.05 47.75 7.63
C SER A 287 33.69 47.24 6.33
N GLY A 288 33.12 46.18 5.72
CA GLY A 288 33.12 46.03 4.26
C GLY A 288 33.33 44.61 3.69
N PRO A 289 32.80 44.31 2.48
CA PRO A 289 32.28 42.99 2.09
C PRO A 289 33.00 42.32 0.89
N GLY A 290 32.66 41.07 0.58
CA GLY A 290 32.95 40.44 -0.72
C GLY A 290 32.85 38.91 -0.66
N THR A 291 31.75 38.27 -1.08
CA THR A 291 31.36 37.87 -2.46
C THR A 291 32.23 36.79 -3.10
N GLY A 292 31.58 35.71 -3.56
CA GLY A 292 31.88 35.10 -4.86
C GLY A 292 32.19 33.61 -4.84
N GLY A 293 31.19 32.78 -5.11
CA GLY A 293 31.36 31.34 -5.33
C GLY A 293 30.07 30.61 -5.72
N SER A 294 29.37 31.09 -6.75
CA SER A 294 28.31 30.38 -7.48
C SER A 294 28.95 29.27 -8.33
N GLY A 295 28.57 27.99 -8.22
CA GLY A 295 27.37 27.31 -8.77
C GLY A 295 27.86 26.09 -9.61
N PRO A 296 27.00 25.28 -10.27
CA PRO A 296 25.56 25.01 -10.14
C PRO A 296 25.34 23.56 -9.62
N GLY A 297 24.17 22.96 -9.39
CA GLY A 297 22.77 23.23 -9.68
C GLY A 297 22.10 21.84 -9.63
N GLY A 298 21.15 21.65 -8.72
CA GLY A 298 20.46 20.37 -8.54
C GLY A 298 19.13 20.58 -7.83
N SER A 299 18.09 20.69 -8.64
CA SER A 299 16.68 20.84 -8.27
C SER A 299 16.17 19.69 -7.38
N GLY A 300 15.39 20.04 -6.36
CA GLY A 300 14.52 19.09 -5.65
C GLY A 300 14.17 19.53 -4.24
N GLY A 301 13.17 20.41 -4.09
CA GLY A 301 12.50 20.61 -2.80
C GLY A 301 11.89 19.29 -2.31
N GLY A 302 11.89 18.96 -1.03
CA GLY A 302 11.71 19.83 0.12
C GLY A 302 10.41 19.37 0.79
N GLY A 303 10.53 18.61 1.88
CA GLY A 303 9.39 18.10 2.62
C GLY A 303 9.76 17.11 3.71
N GLY A 304 10.74 17.44 4.55
CA GLY A 304 11.00 16.69 5.77
C GLY A 304 9.94 17.00 6.83
N ASN A 305 9.43 15.96 7.49
CA ASN A 305 9.22 16.01 8.93
C ASN A 305 9.11 14.61 9.56
N GLY A 306 10.14 14.28 10.37
CA GLY A 306 10.02 13.70 11.70
C GLY A 306 9.46 12.28 11.85
N GLY A 307 10.36 11.29 11.95
CA GLY A 307 10.07 9.97 12.50
C GLY A 307 11.33 9.36 13.14
N VAL A 308 11.31 9.22 14.45
CA VAL A 308 12.39 8.70 15.30
C VAL A 308 12.70 7.24 14.94
N GLY A 309 13.95 6.94 14.58
CA GLY A 309 14.49 5.59 14.35
C GLY A 309 15.34 5.50 13.08
N GLY A 310 16.62 5.86 13.16
CA GLY A 310 17.55 5.96 12.02
C GLY A 310 17.82 4.62 11.34
N GLY A 311 17.22 4.42 10.17
CA GLY A 311 17.46 3.26 9.32
C GLY A 311 17.30 3.58 7.85
N GLN A 312 18.24 3.12 7.03
CA GLN A 312 18.18 3.26 5.58
C GLN A 312 17.39 2.08 4.99
N GLN A 313 16.35 2.39 4.21
CA GLN A 313 15.64 1.39 3.41
C GLN A 313 16.64 0.70 2.47
N THR A 314 16.69 -0.62 2.51
CA THR A 314 17.71 -1.44 1.81
C THR A 314 17.06 -2.68 1.24
N SER A 315 17.53 -3.10 0.06
CA SER A 315 17.14 -4.34 -0.59
C SER A 315 18.36 -5.00 -1.24
N GLU A 316 18.44 -6.32 -1.18
CA GLU A 316 19.55 -7.10 -1.72
C GLU A 316 19.03 -8.31 -2.50
N THR A 317 19.78 -8.71 -3.53
CA THR A 317 19.47 -9.87 -4.36
C THR A 317 20.55 -10.93 -4.18
N ILE A 318 20.12 -12.13 -3.80
CA ILE A 318 20.95 -13.33 -3.69
C ILE A 318 20.59 -14.25 -4.86
N ASP A 319 21.51 -14.40 -5.79
CA ASP A 319 21.39 -15.25 -6.97
C ASP A 319 22.18 -16.55 -6.74
N VAL A 320 21.52 -17.70 -6.89
CA VAL A 320 22.12 -19.01 -6.65
C VAL A 320 21.92 -19.91 -7.87
N GLN A 321 23.02 -20.40 -8.41
CA GLN A 321 23.03 -21.35 -9.53
C GLN A 321 23.67 -22.66 -9.06
N ALA A 322 22.91 -23.75 -9.19
CA ALA A 322 23.33 -25.08 -8.76
C ALA A 322 23.26 -26.07 -9.93
N ARG A 323 24.29 -26.90 -10.10
CA ARG A 323 24.25 -28.01 -11.07
C ARG A 323 23.27 -29.08 -10.60
N ALA A 324 22.73 -29.86 -11.53
CA ALA A 324 21.88 -31.00 -11.20
C ALA A 324 22.60 -31.96 -10.23
N GLY A 325 21.92 -32.33 -9.14
CA GLY A 325 22.46 -33.17 -8.07
C GLY A 325 23.41 -32.46 -7.09
N ALA A 326 23.67 -31.16 -7.25
CA ALA A 326 24.53 -30.38 -6.36
C ALA A 326 23.71 -29.49 -5.41
N SER A 327 24.36 -29.09 -4.32
CA SER A 327 23.88 -28.06 -3.40
C SER A 327 24.83 -26.88 -3.44
N GLU A 328 24.32 -25.70 -3.70
CA GLU A 328 25.08 -24.44 -3.71
C GLU A 328 24.39 -23.42 -2.81
N GLU A 329 25.13 -22.41 -2.35
CA GLU A 329 24.59 -21.34 -1.53
C GLU A 329 25.04 -19.97 -2.02
N GLY A 330 24.14 -19.00 -1.90
CA GLY A 330 24.44 -17.57 -2.03
C GLY A 330 24.09 -16.87 -0.73
N SER A 331 24.82 -15.82 -0.39
CA SER A 331 24.56 -15.06 0.82
C SER A 331 24.83 -13.57 0.68
N TYR A 332 24.10 -12.78 1.46
CA TYR A 332 24.36 -11.39 1.73
C TYR A 332 24.81 -11.25 3.19
N LYS A 333 25.96 -10.62 3.43
CA LYS A 333 26.50 -10.38 4.77
C LYS A 333 26.11 -9.00 5.28
N VAL A 334 25.49 -8.93 6.45
CA VAL A 334 25.15 -7.66 7.10
C VAL A 334 26.44 -6.91 7.47
N PRO A 335 26.62 -5.65 7.05
CA PRO A 335 27.81 -4.87 7.38
C PRO A 335 28.06 -4.75 8.88
N ALA A 336 29.34 -4.63 9.25
CA ALA A 336 29.72 -4.35 10.64
C ALA A 336 29.09 -3.03 11.12
N GLY A 337 28.65 -2.98 12.38
CA GLY A 337 27.96 -1.84 12.99
C GLY A 337 26.51 -1.66 12.56
N LYS A 338 25.92 -2.61 11.81
CA LYS A 338 24.54 -2.54 11.33
C LYS A 338 23.70 -3.74 11.77
N VAL A 339 22.39 -3.54 11.93
CA VAL A 339 21.38 -4.61 12.01
C VAL A 339 20.46 -4.48 10.81
N PHE A 340 20.22 -5.59 10.12
CA PHE A 340 19.24 -5.62 9.04
C PHE A 340 17.91 -6.13 9.57
N ASP A 341 16.94 -5.23 9.70
CA ASP A 341 15.55 -5.57 10.01
C ASP A 341 14.84 -5.98 8.72
N VAL A 342 14.83 -7.28 8.43
CA VAL A 342 14.20 -7.84 7.23
C VAL A 342 12.69 -7.86 7.40
N THR A 343 11.96 -7.28 6.44
CA THR A 343 10.49 -7.26 6.44
C THR A 343 9.91 -8.15 5.37
N ASP A 344 10.61 -8.35 4.26
CA ASP A 344 10.07 -9.10 3.12
C ASP A 344 11.16 -9.91 2.41
N ILE A 345 10.74 -11.04 1.86
CA ILE A 345 11.52 -11.80 0.88
C ILE A 345 10.64 -12.19 -0.32
N VAL A 346 11.25 -12.25 -1.49
CA VAL A 346 10.66 -12.82 -2.71
C VAL A 346 11.60 -13.87 -3.27
N VAL A 347 11.11 -15.08 -3.44
CA VAL A 347 11.85 -16.23 -3.98
C VAL A 347 11.31 -16.57 -5.36
N ALA A 348 12.20 -16.65 -6.35
CA ALA A 348 11.83 -16.93 -7.74
C ALA A 348 12.48 -18.24 -8.23
N ASN A 349 11.61 -19.18 -8.62
CA ASN A 349 11.91 -20.39 -9.39
C ASN A 349 11.35 -20.24 -10.82
N PHE A 350 11.92 -19.32 -11.58
CA PHE A 350 11.40 -18.94 -12.89
C PHE A 350 11.59 -20.02 -13.98
N GLN A 351 12.57 -20.91 -13.80
CA GLN A 351 12.84 -22.02 -14.74
C GLN A 351 11.93 -23.23 -14.53
N GLY A 352 11.28 -23.30 -13.36
CA GLY A 352 10.49 -24.47 -12.95
C GLY A 352 11.35 -25.64 -12.53
N ASP A 353 12.45 -25.36 -11.81
CA ASP A 353 13.36 -26.34 -11.25
C ASP A 353 12.67 -27.22 -10.20
N GLU A 354 13.22 -28.43 -9.99
CA GLU A 354 12.80 -29.38 -8.95
C GLU A 354 13.94 -29.55 -7.92
N GLY A 355 13.60 -29.65 -6.64
CA GLY A 355 14.58 -29.70 -5.55
C GLY A 355 14.12 -28.95 -4.30
N ILE A 356 15.05 -28.40 -3.52
CA ILE A 356 14.70 -27.58 -2.35
C ILE A 356 15.53 -26.29 -2.28
N VAL A 357 14.90 -25.22 -1.82
CA VAL A 357 15.57 -24.00 -1.38
C VAL A 357 15.35 -23.80 0.12
N THR A 358 16.42 -23.56 0.86
CA THR A 358 16.39 -23.23 2.29
C THR A 358 16.90 -21.82 2.50
N ILE A 359 16.09 -20.99 3.15
CA ILE A 359 16.42 -19.60 3.45
C ILE A 359 16.71 -19.49 4.94
N SER A 360 17.86 -18.92 5.28
CA SER A 360 18.31 -18.76 6.66
C SER A 360 18.81 -17.35 6.91
N PHE A 361 18.50 -16.80 8.09
CA PHE A 361 19.00 -15.52 8.56
C PHE A 361 19.90 -15.77 9.77
N GLY A 362 21.21 -15.64 9.59
CA GLY A 362 22.22 -16.15 10.51
C GLY A 362 22.06 -17.66 10.68
N GLU A 363 22.03 -18.13 11.92
CA GLU A 363 21.82 -19.54 12.26
C GLU A 363 20.34 -19.97 12.21
N ARG A 364 19.41 -19.00 12.08
CA ARG A 364 17.98 -19.30 12.09
C ARG A 364 17.50 -19.67 10.70
N LYS A 365 17.10 -20.93 10.52
CA LYS A 365 16.33 -21.36 9.35
C LYS A 365 14.96 -20.69 9.36
N ILE A 366 14.66 -19.93 8.30
CA ILE A 366 13.39 -19.22 8.14
C ILE A 366 12.35 -20.13 7.49
N THR A 367 12.72 -20.76 6.37
CA THR A 367 11.83 -21.68 5.65
C THR A 367 12.65 -22.61 4.74
N THR A 368 12.06 -23.77 4.41
CA THR A 368 12.53 -24.67 3.36
C THR A 368 11.35 -24.95 2.44
N ILE A 369 11.54 -24.74 1.14
CA ILE A 369 10.48 -24.83 0.14
C ILE A 369 10.93 -25.81 -0.94
N ALA A 370 10.03 -26.71 -1.33
CA ALA A 370 10.24 -27.56 -2.50
C ALA A 370 10.10 -26.72 -3.77
N LEU A 371 11.09 -26.77 -4.67
CA LEU A 371 11.12 -25.89 -5.85
C LEU A 371 9.93 -26.15 -6.78
N GLU A 372 9.46 -27.38 -6.86
CA GLU A 372 8.33 -27.79 -7.67
C GLU A 372 6.98 -27.20 -7.23
N THR A 373 6.86 -26.65 -6.01
CA THR A 373 5.58 -26.14 -5.50
C THR A 373 5.33 -24.67 -5.81
N PHE A 374 6.32 -23.95 -6.37
CA PHE A 374 6.18 -22.52 -6.67
C PHE A 374 6.92 -22.09 -7.94
N ARG A 375 6.59 -20.88 -8.39
CA ARG A 375 7.34 -20.15 -9.43
C ARG A 375 7.83 -18.81 -8.91
N ASN A 376 6.97 -18.07 -8.23
CA ASN A 376 7.32 -16.89 -7.45
C ASN A 376 6.58 -16.98 -6.12
N GLN A 377 7.27 -16.77 -5.00
CA GLN A 377 6.70 -16.82 -3.66
C GLN A 377 7.20 -15.64 -2.84
N ASP A 378 6.29 -14.85 -2.30
CA ASP A 378 6.59 -13.78 -1.37
C ASP A 378 6.28 -14.18 0.08
N TYR A 379 7.05 -13.62 1.01
CA TYR A 379 6.78 -13.66 2.44
C TYR A 379 7.01 -12.26 3.02
N HIS A 380 6.06 -11.80 3.83
CA HIS A 380 6.09 -10.50 4.47
C HIS A 380 5.85 -10.65 5.99
N TRP A 381 6.55 -9.85 6.79
CA TRP A 381 6.45 -9.87 8.25
C TRP A 381 6.10 -8.49 8.80
N VAL A 382 5.06 -8.43 9.64
CA VAL A 382 4.69 -7.21 10.39
C VAL A 382 5.75 -6.87 11.43
N THR A 383 6.34 -7.88 12.06
CA THR A 383 7.47 -7.73 12.98
C THR A 383 8.74 -8.11 12.24
N PRO A 384 9.67 -7.16 11.99
CA PRO A 384 10.89 -7.46 11.24
C PRO A 384 11.73 -8.55 11.90
N ILE A 385 12.35 -9.40 11.09
CA ILE A 385 13.33 -10.37 11.57
C ILE A 385 14.70 -9.70 11.56
N GLN A 386 15.31 -9.58 12.73
CA GLN A 386 16.59 -8.89 12.89
C GLN A 386 17.75 -9.82 12.55
N VAL A 387 18.59 -9.39 11.61
CA VAL A 387 19.84 -10.06 11.27
C VAL A 387 20.99 -9.21 11.82
N PRO A 388 21.72 -9.70 12.84
CA PRO A 388 22.75 -8.91 13.50
C PRO A 388 23.93 -8.64 12.57
N GLU A 389 24.78 -7.69 12.96
CA GLU A 389 26.01 -7.40 12.23
C GLU A 389 26.84 -8.67 11.98
N ASN A 390 27.51 -8.74 10.83
CA ASN A 390 28.34 -9.87 10.41
C ASN A 390 27.61 -11.21 10.18
N ALA A 391 26.32 -11.35 10.54
CA ALA A 391 25.51 -12.49 10.14
C ALA A 391 25.09 -12.37 8.67
N THR A 392 24.62 -13.48 8.11
CA THR A 392 24.26 -13.58 6.69
C THR A 392 22.78 -13.84 6.48
N VAL A 393 22.22 -13.29 5.41
CA VAL A 393 21.01 -13.80 4.78
C VAL A 393 21.47 -14.80 3.72
N THR A 394 21.08 -16.06 3.83
CA THR A 394 21.58 -17.15 2.97
C THR A 394 20.42 -17.85 2.28
N ALA A 395 20.57 -18.10 0.98
CA ALA A 395 19.76 -19.03 0.21
C ALA A 395 20.62 -20.25 -0.17
N SER A 396 20.26 -21.43 0.32
CA SER A 396 20.89 -22.70 -0.07
C SER A 396 19.96 -23.47 -0.98
N VAL A 397 20.43 -23.85 -2.17
CA VAL A 397 19.65 -24.53 -3.21
C VAL A 397 20.23 -25.90 -3.44
N THR A 398 19.44 -26.94 -3.19
CA THR A 398 19.75 -28.31 -3.62
C THR A 398 18.96 -28.60 -4.88
N CYS A 399 19.67 -28.69 -6.01
CA CYS A 399 19.07 -28.92 -7.31
C CYS A 399 18.87 -30.42 -7.53
N ALA A 400 17.62 -30.90 -7.58
CA ALA A 400 17.35 -32.27 -7.98
C ALA A 400 17.31 -32.39 -9.51
N LYS A 401 16.59 -31.49 -10.19
CA LYS A 401 16.46 -31.47 -11.64
C LYS A 401 16.23 -30.05 -12.17
N PRO A 402 17.04 -29.59 -13.14
CA PRO A 402 16.82 -28.32 -13.81
C PRO A 402 15.49 -28.28 -14.57
N GLY A 403 14.81 -27.15 -14.49
CA GLY A 403 13.52 -26.90 -15.12
C GLY A 403 13.62 -26.69 -16.62
N THR A 404 12.45 -26.61 -17.26
CA THR A 404 12.31 -26.29 -18.69
C THR A 404 11.49 -25.02 -18.83
N PRO A 405 12.13 -23.86 -19.05
CA PRO A 405 11.44 -22.60 -19.31
C PRO A 405 10.53 -22.68 -20.55
N ALA A 406 9.70 -21.65 -20.76
CA ALA A 406 8.76 -21.57 -21.89
C ALA A 406 9.40 -21.65 -23.28
N THR A 407 10.73 -21.51 -23.38
CA THR A 407 11.51 -21.72 -24.61
C THR A 407 11.58 -23.20 -25.01
N GLY A 408 11.22 -24.14 -24.14
CA GLY A 408 11.21 -25.58 -24.39
C GLY A 408 12.57 -26.28 -24.28
N ALA A 409 13.66 -25.54 -24.10
CA ALA A 409 14.98 -26.10 -23.85
C ALA A 409 15.23 -26.22 -22.34
N GLN A 410 15.58 -27.41 -21.87
CA GLN A 410 15.91 -27.62 -20.45
C GLN A 410 17.15 -26.81 -20.06
N ALA A 411 17.10 -26.16 -18.89
CA ALA A 411 18.23 -25.40 -18.36
C ALA A 411 19.41 -26.33 -17.99
N SER A 412 20.63 -25.78 -17.99
CA SER A 412 21.86 -26.54 -17.67
C SER A 412 22.05 -26.78 -16.16
N GLY A 413 21.29 -26.11 -15.31
CA GLY A 413 21.35 -26.15 -13.85
C GLY A 413 20.10 -25.47 -13.27
N CYS A 414 19.87 -25.64 -11.98
CA CYS A 414 18.84 -24.88 -11.28
C CYS A 414 19.32 -23.45 -11.03
N HIS A 415 18.42 -22.48 -11.13
CA HIS A 415 18.70 -21.07 -10.92
C HIS A 415 17.59 -20.41 -10.10
N GLN A 416 17.94 -20.00 -8.88
CA GLN A 416 17.01 -19.39 -7.94
C GLN A 416 17.47 -17.98 -7.58
N VAL A 417 16.51 -17.08 -7.43
CA VAL A 417 16.76 -15.70 -7.02
C VAL A 417 15.97 -15.41 -5.75
N LEU A 418 16.66 -14.98 -4.70
CA LEU A 418 16.09 -14.48 -3.46
C LEU A 418 16.30 -12.97 -3.39
N ASN A 419 15.23 -12.20 -3.44
CA ASN A 419 15.27 -10.79 -3.08
C ASN A 419 14.88 -10.63 -1.62
N VAL A 420 15.64 -9.85 -0.86
CA VAL A 420 15.38 -9.54 0.55
C VAL A 420 15.31 -8.02 0.73
N SER A 421 14.30 -7.52 1.43
CA SER A 421 14.13 -6.09 1.69
C SER A 421 13.79 -5.79 3.15
N GLY A 422 14.14 -4.58 3.57
CA GLY A 422 13.85 -4.09 4.91
C GLY A 422 14.62 -2.82 5.23
N VAL A 423 15.00 -2.67 6.50
CA VAL A 423 15.68 -1.49 7.01
C VAL A 423 17.04 -1.85 7.59
N LEU A 424 18.11 -1.26 7.08
CA LEU A 424 19.44 -1.37 7.65
C LEU A 424 19.64 -0.23 8.66
N ARG A 425 19.69 -0.57 9.95
CA ARG A 425 19.87 0.39 11.05
C ARG A 425 21.28 0.34 11.61
N ASP A 426 21.77 1.48 12.08
CA ASP A 426 22.97 1.54 12.90
C ASP A 426 22.75 0.86 14.26
N LEU A 427 23.72 0.06 14.70
CA LEU A 427 23.81 -0.38 16.08
C LEU A 427 24.10 0.83 16.96
N ALA A 428 23.21 1.10 17.93
CA ALA A 428 23.51 2.04 19.00
C ALA A 428 24.71 1.49 19.78
N ARG A 429 25.83 2.21 19.73
CA ARG A 429 27.06 1.86 20.47
C ARG A 429 26.92 2.13 21.96
#